data_AF-O14213-F1
#
_entry.id   AF-O14213-F1
#
_cell.length_a   1.000
_cell.length_b   1.000
_cell.length_c   1.000
_cell.angle_alpha   90.00
_cell.angle_beta   90.00
_cell.angle_gamma   90.00
#
_symmetry.space_group_name_H-M   'P 1'
#
loop_
_entity.id
_entity.type
_entity.pdbx_description
1 polymer ?
#
loop_
_entity_poly.entity_id
_entity_poly.type
_entity_poly.pdbx_seq_one_letter_code
_entity_poly.pdbx_strand_id
1 'polypeptide(L)'
;MNNPFKDMDCYEILQVNHDSDLQEIKANYRKLALQYHPDRNPGIEDYNEIFSQINAAYNILSNDDKRKWHEKDYLRNQYSVQIEDVLQHLQTIEKIPFESTSAFVERLRQDEKIAGSTDDLPTLGDTTWLWTYAKPIYQKWLRFSTKKSFEWEALYNEEEESDAATRRLMKRQNQRQIQYCIQRYNELVRDLIGKACDLDPRRKNVVKLSDGERYNSLQEASRKQSERDRRQYQETFKNQSIASWTIIDQEETSSDDESLSKEIVNSNPIMCMVCNKNFRSQNQLENHENSKKHKKNLRKMNQEIKKHAKEAQKNAESNKQPEDAPSESPYSNKVSSSDFYTRSFEEIEKTFTFVEISDNEFYTASEDGFLNEDDKLDQD
;
A
#
# COMPACT_ATOMS: atom_id res chain seq x y z
N MET A 1 -51.29 16.97 -5.90
CA MET A 1 -50.99 15.65 -5.29
C MET A 1 -49.48 15.59 -5.13
N ASN A 2 -48.90 14.61 -4.42
CA ASN A 2 -47.45 14.45 -4.40
C ASN A 2 -47.07 13.50 -5.54
N ASN A 3 -46.10 13.87 -6.39
CA ASN A 3 -45.51 12.94 -7.36
C ASN A 3 -44.80 11.81 -6.57
N PRO A 4 -45.32 10.57 -6.57
CA PRO A 4 -44.73 9.49 -5.79
C PRO A 4 -43.43 8.97 -6.41
N PHE A 5 -43.19 9.20 -7.70
CA PHE A 5 -42.06 8.67 -8.47
C PHE A 5 -40.84 9.60 -8.48
N LYS A 6 -40.92 10.73 -7.77
CA LYS A 6 -39.82 11.67 -7.65
C LYS A 6 -38.65 10.98 -6.91
N ASP A 7 -37.47 11.02 -7.51
CA ASP A 7 -36.23 10.43 -7.00
C ASP A 7 -36.24 8.89 -6.90
N MET A 8 -37.20 8.21 -7.56
CA MET A 8 -37.24 6.74 -7.65
C MET A 8 -36.38 6.19 -8.79
N ASP A 9 -35.98 4.93 -8.66
CA ASP A 9 -35.24 4.20 -9.68
C ASP A 9 -36.10 3.87 -10.92
N CYS A 10 -35.50 3.69 -12.10
CA CYS A 10 -36.21 3.33 -13.34
C CYS A 10 -37.05 2.05 -13.19
N TYR A 11 -36.57 1.06 -12.43
CA TYR A 11 -37.30 -0.18 -12.15
C TYR A 11 -38.51 0.07 -11.23
N GLU A 12 -38.35 0.91 -10.20
CA GLU A 12 -39.44 1.28 -9.28
C GLU A 12 -40.51 2.13 -9.99
N ILE A 13 -40.10 3.07 -10.84
CA ILE A 13 -41.00 3.90 -11.66
C ILE A 13 -41.88 3.02 -12.55
N LEU A 14 -41.29 1.99 -13.18
CA LEU A 14 -42.03 1.03 -14.01
C LEU A 14 -42.70 -0.09 -13.20
N GLN A 15 -42.58 -0.09 -11.87
CA GLN A 15 -43.13 -1.12 -10.97
C GLN A 15 -42.73 -2.53 -11.38
N VAL A 16 -41.46 -2.71 -11.76
CA VAL A 16 -40.86 -3.99 -12.16
C VAL A 16 -39.72 -4.35 -11.22
N ASN A 17 -39.45 -5.64 -11.09
CA ASN A 17 -38.24 -6.08 -10.38
C ASN A 17 -36.99 -5.85 -11.25
N HIS A 18 -35.83 -5.79 -10.62
CA HIS A 18 -34.56 -5.58 -11.33
C HIS A 18 -34.20 -6.74 -12.29
N ASP A 19 -34.65 -7.96 -11.98
CA ASP A 19 -34.48 -9.17 -12.80
C ASP A 19 -35.54 -9.32 -13.90
N SER A 20 -36.45 -8.35 -14.05
CA SER A 20 -37.55 -8.43 -15.02
C SER A 20 -37.02 -8.49 -16.46
N ASP A 21 -37.69 -9.30 -17.28
CA ASP A 21 -37.42 -9.38 -18.72
C ASP A 21 -38.01 -8.17 -19.47
N LEU A 22 -37.49 -7.91 -20.67
CA LEU A 22 -37.93 -6.83 -21.55
C LEU A 22 -39.44 -6.89 -21.85
N GLN A 23 -40.03 -8.09 -21.89
CA GLN A 23 -41.47 -8.26 -22.11
C GLN A 23 -42.30 -7.72 -20.94
N GLU A 24 -41.87 -7.96 -19.71
CA GLU A 24 -42.52 -7.49 -18.49
C GLU A 24 -42.41 -5.97 -18.35
N ILE A 25 -41.21 -5.43 -18.61
CA ILE A 25 -40.95 -3.99 -18.69
C ILE A 25 -41.90 -3.31 -19.68
N LYS A 26 -42.06 -3.88 -20.88
CA LYS A 26 -43.00 -3.39 -21.91
C LYS A 26 -44.46 -3.49 -21.46
N ALA A 27 -44.84 -4.53 -20.72
CA ALA A 27 -46.21 -4.72 -20.25
C ALA A 27 -46.58 -3.69 -19.18
N ASN A 28 -45.72 -3.48 -18.18
CA ASN A 28 -45.96 -2.52 -17.12
C ASN A 28 -45.89 -1.07 -17.63
N TYR A 29 -44.96 -0.77 -18.55
CA TYR A 29 -44.95 0.52 -19.24
C TYR A 29 -46.30 0.82 -19.91
N ARG A 30 -46.86 -0.12 -20.69
CA ARG A 30 -48.17 0.09 -21.34
C ARG A 30 -49.28 0.33 -20.32
N LYS A 31 -49.28 -0.40 -19.20
CA LYS A 31 -50.28 -0.24 -18.13
C LYS A 31 -50.20 1.14 -17.48
N LEU A 32 -49.00 1.58 -17.12
CA LEU A 32 -48.75 2.88 -16.48
C LEU A 32 -48.96 4.04 -17.47
N ALA A 33 -48.48 3.93 -18.71
CA ALA A 33 -48.70 4.91 -19.76
C ALA A 33 -50.19 5.15 -20.00
N LEU A 34 -51.02 4.09 -20.01
CA LEU A 34 -52.48 4.22 -20.11
C LEU A 34 -53.12 4.85 -18.88
N GLN A 35 -52.57 4.67 -17.68
CA GLN A 35 -53.10 5.23 -16.44
C GLN A 35 -52.81 6.74 -16.34
N TYR A 36 -51.59 7.14 -16.71
CA TYR A 36 -51.07 8.50 -16.53
C TYR A 36 -51.08 9.34 -17.81
N HIS A 37 -51.68 8.84 -18.90
CA HIS A 37 -51.72 9.56 -20.17
C HIS A 37 -52.40 10.94 -20.04
N PRO A 38 -51.87 12.01 -20.66
CA PRO A 38 -52.45 13.35 -20.61
C PRO A 38 -53.87 13.43 -21.20
N ASP A 39 -54.21 12.57 -22.17
CA ASP A 39 -55.56 12.51 -22.77
C ASP A 39 -56.63 12.04 -21.77
N ARG A 40 -56.29 11.12 -20.85
CA ARG A 40 -57.22 10.64 -19.83
C ARG A 40 -57.26 11.53 -18.60
N ASN A 41 -56.19 12.29 -18.36
CA ASN A 41 -56.04 13.16 -17.21
C ASN A 41 -55.65 14.59 -17.63
N PRO A 42 -56.50 15.29 -18.39
CA PRO A 42 -56.17 16.61 -18.91
C PRO A 42 -56.00 17.65 -17.79
N GLY A 43 -54.94 18.46 -17.87
CA GLY A 43 -54.72 19.61 -16.98
C GLY A 43 -54.15 19.30 -15.59
N ILE A 44 -53.75 18.05 -15.32
CA ILE A 44 -53.10 17.69 -14.05
C ILE A 44 -51.58 17.63 -14.28
N GLU A 45 -50.88 18.66 -13.79
CA GLU A 45 -49.44 18.83 -13.97
C GLU A 45 -48.62 17.66 -13.39
N ASP A 46 -48.96 17.20 -12.18
CA ASP A 46 -48.32 16.05 -11.53
C ASP A 46 -48.34 14.79 -12.43
N TYR A 47 -49.44 14.52 -13.13
CA TYR A 47 -49.54 13.35 -14.00
C TYR A 47 -48.71 13.49 -15.28
N ASN A 48 -48.53 14.71 -15.78
CA ASN A 48 -47.63 14.96 -16.91
C ASN A 48 -46.17 14.71 -16.52
N GLU A 49 -45.76 15.14 -15.31
CA GLU A 49 -44.44 14.83 -14.77
C GLU A 49 -44.23 13.32 -14.61
N ILE A 50 -45.20 12.63 -14.01
CA ILE A 50 -45.18 11.16 -13.83
C ILE A 50 -45.09 10.45 -15.18
N PHE A 51 -45.88 10.86 -16.17
CA PHE A 51 -45.83 10.28 -17.51
C PHE A 51 -44.48 10.50 -18.20
N SER A 52 -43.89 11.69 -18.02
CA SER A 52 -42.54 12.00 -18.49
C SER A 52 -41.49 11.07 -17.86
N GLN A 53 -41.57 10.84 -16.54
CA GLN A 53 -40.70 9.92 -15.80
C GLN A 53 -40.86 8.47 -16.27
N ILE A 54 -42.10 8.00 -16.48
CA ILE A 54 -42.40 6.66 -17.01
C ILE A 54 -41.77 6.47 -18.40
N ASN A 55 -41.88 7.47 -19.28
CA ASN A 55 -41.27 7.42 -20.61
C ASN A 55 -39.73 7.41 -20.53
N ALA A 56 -39.14 8.23 -19.65
CA ALA A 56 -37.70 8.25 -19.43
C ALA A 56 -37.18 6.90 -18.93
N ALA A 57 -37.84 6.30 -17.92
CA ALA A 57 -37.51 4.99 -17.38
C ALA A 57 -37.61 3.89 -18.46
N TYR A 58 -38.67 3.89 -19.25
CA TYR A 58 -38.82 2.93 -20.36
C TYR A 58 -37.75 3.11 -21.45
N ASN A 59 -37.38 4.34 -21.79
CA ASN A 59 -36.32 4.60 -22.77
C ASN A 59 -34.95 4.06 -22.33
N ILE A 60 -34.67 4.04 -21.03
CA ILE A 60 -33.45 3.47 -20.46
C ILE A 60 -33.55 1.94 -20.43
N LEU A 61 -34.63 1.39 -19.88
CA LEU A 61 -34.78 -0.05 -19.65
C LEU A 61 -35.13 -0.86 -20.91
N SER A 62 -35.60 -0.22 -21.98
CA SER A 62 -35.94 -0.89 -23.25
C SER A 62 -34.74 -1.17 -24.15
N ASN A 63 -33.63 -0.45 -23.96
CA ASN A 63 -32.37 -0.66 -24.68
C ASN A 63 -31.38 -1.37 -23.75
N ASP A 64 -30.88 -2.53 -24.19
CA ASP A 64 -29.97 -3.38 -23.42
C ASP A 64 -28.70 -2.64 -22.98
N ASP A 65 -28.11 -1.82 -23.86
CA ASP A 65 -26.87 -1.10 -23.60
C ASP A 65 -27.09 0.03 -22.56
N LYS A 66 -28.23 0.72 -22.66
CA LYS A 66 -28.63 1.75 -21.68
C LYS A 66 -29.00 1.13 -20.35
N ARG A 67 -29.65 -0.03 -20.35
CA ARG A 67 -29.99 -0.80 -19.16
C ARG A 67 -28.72 -1.21 -18.42
N LYS A 68 -27.72 -1.77 -19.10
CA LYS A 68 -26.42 -2.13 -18.51
C LYS A 68 -25.69 -0.93 -17.91
N TRP A 69 -25.68 0.20 -18.62
CA TRP A 69 -25.06 1.42 -18.12
C TRP A 69 -25.77 1.93 -16.86
N HIS A 70 -27.09 1.92 -16.85
CA HIS A 70 -27.89 2.30 -15.70
C HIS A 70 -27.70 1.32 -14.52
N GLU A 71 -27.60 0.01 -14.80
CA GLU A 71 -27.31 -1.03 -13.80
C GLU A 71 -25.94 -0.83 -13.13
N LYS A 72 -24.95 -0.23 -13.81
CA LYS A 72 -23.68 0.12 -13.16
C LYS A 72 -23.88 1.12 -12.03
N ASP A 73 -24.72 2.13 -12.19
CA ASP A 73 -25.00 3.08 -11.10
C ASP A 73 -25.62 2.37 -9.89
N TYR A 74 -26.45 1.35 -10.14
CA TYR A 74 -26.99 0.50 -9.07
C TYR A 74 -25.91 -0.31 -8.34
N LEU A 75 -24.87 -0.80 -9.02
CA LEU A 75 -23.73 -1.48 -8.38
C LEU A 75 -23.06 -0.61 -7.30
N ARG A 76 -23.08 0.72 -7.48
CA ARG A 76 -22.54 1.64 -6.47
C ARG A 76 -23.28 1.53 -5.15
N ASN A 77 -24.61 1.42 -5.19
CA ASN A 77 -25.49 1.34 -4.02
C ASN A 77 -25.41 -0.02 -3.29
N GLN A 78 -24.84 -1.03 -3.93
CA GLN A 78 -24.56 -2.32 -3.28
C GLN A 78 -23.49 -2.21 -2.18
N TYR A 79 -22.62 -1.19 -2.28
CA TYR A 79 -21.53 -0.96 -1.34
C TYR A 79 -21.87 0.15 -0.35
N SER A 80 -21.67 -0.14 0.93
CA SER A 80 -21.98 0.79 2.02
C SER A 80 -20.94 1.89 2.23
N VAL A 81 -19.71 1.68 1.73
CA VAL A 81 -18.58 2.60 1.90
C VAL A 81 -18.06 3.05 0.56
N GLN A 82 -18.27 4.34 0.28
CA GLN A 82 -17.78 5.05 -0.90
C GLN A 82 -16.45 5.77 -0.60
N ILE A 83 -15.80 6.28 -1.64
CA ILE A 83 -14.55 7.07 -1.50
C ILE A 83 -14.76 8.28 -0.57
N GLU A 84 -15.89 8.98 -0.72
CA GLU A 84 -16.21 10.16 0.10
C GLU A 84 -16.38 9.80 1.59
N ASP A 85 -16.99 8.66 1.89
CA ASP A 85 -17.15 8.20 3.28
C ASP A 85 -15.79 7.94 3.94
N VAL A 86 -14.83 7.38 3.19
CA VAL A 86 -13.46 7.17 3.69
C VAL A 86 -12.76 8.51 3.94
N LEU A 87 -12.90 9.49 3.04
CA LEU A 87 -12.35 10.83 3.21
C LEU A 87 -12.92 11.52 4.45
N GLN A 88 -14.25 11.51 4.60
CA GLN A 88 -14.92 12.11 5.75
C GLN A 88 -14.50 11.44 7.05
N HIS A 89 -14.40 10.11 7.07
CA HIS A 89 -13.94 9.38 8.24
C HIS A 89 -12.48 9.70 8.57
N LEU A 90 -11.61 9.80 7.56
CA LEU A 90 -10.19 10.16 7.72
C LEU A 90 -9.98 11.57 8.29
N GLN A 91 -10.89 12.51 8.00
CA GLN A 91 -10.89 13.87 8.55
C GLN A 91 -11.42 13.95 9.98
N THR A 92 -12.33 13.05 10.35
CA THR A 92 -13.04 13.07 11.65
C THR A 92 -12.46 12.10 12.68
N ILE A 93 -11.59 11.17 12.26
CA ILE A 93 -11.03 10.10 13.09
C ILE A 93 -10.42 10.57 14.41
N GLU A 94 -9.76 11.74 14.45
CA GLU A 94 -9.14 12.28 15.66
C GLU A 94 -10.16 12.67 16.75
N LYS A 95 -11.42 12.90 16.35
CA LYS A 95 -12.50 13.37 17.24
C LYS A 95 -13.50 12.27 17.60
N ILE A 96 -13.34 11.08 17.01
CA ILE A 96 -14.29 9.99 17.10
C ILE A 96 -13.71 8.88 18.00
N PRO A 97 -14.52 8.21 18.84
CA PRO A 97 -14.06 7.10 19.66
C PRO A 97 -13.63 5.90 18.81
N PHE A 98 -12.73 5.08 19.35
CA PHE A 98 -12.16 3.92 18.66
C PHE A 98 -13.24 2.94 18.15
N GLU A 99 -14.30 2.75 18.93
CA GLU A 99 -15.44 1.87 18.61
C GLU A 99 -16.12 2.25 17.30
N SER A 100 -16.24 3.55 17.03
CA SER A 100 -16.83 4.06 15.79
C SER A 100 -15.90 3.82 14.58
N THR A 101 -14.58 3.90 14.77
CA THR A 101 -13.61 3.51 13.73
C THR A 101 -13.62 2.01 13.49
N SER A 102 -13.71 1.20 14.54
CA SER A 102 -13.87 -0.26 14.43
C SER A 102 -15.14 -0.63 13.65
N ALA A 103 -16.27 0.03 13.94
CA ALA A 103 -17.52 -0.14 13.20
C ALA A 103 -17.40 0.28 11.73
N PHE A 104 -16.67 1.36 11.42
CA PHE A 104 -16.40 1.77 10.04
C PHE A 104 -15.59 0.70 9.28
N VAL A 105 -14.58 0.12 9.92
CA VAL A 105 -13.75 -0.94 9.32
C VAL A 105 -14.52 -2.24 9.14
N GLU A 106 -15.49 -2.57 10.01
CA GLU A 106 -16.37 -3.72 9.77
C GLU A 106 -17.27 -3.50 8.54
N ARG A 107 -17.72 -2.26 8.27
CA ARG A 107 -18.43 -1.95 7.01
C ARG A 107 -17.54 -2.13 5.78
N LEU A 108 -16.29 -1.65 5.84
CA LEU A 108 -15.30 -1.89 4.78
C LEU A 108 -15.12 -3.40 4.53
N ARG A 109 -15.05 -4.19 5.60
CA ARG A 109 -14.91 -5.64 5.52
C ARG A 109 -16.11 -6.32 4.86
N GLN A 110 -17.34 -5.89 5.19
CA GLN A 110 -18.56 -6.42 4.58
C GLN A 110 -18.62 -6.09 3.09
N ASP A 111 -18.29 -4.86 2.72
CA ASP A 111 -18.20 -4.43 1.32
C ASP A 111 -17.22 -5.27 0.50
N GLU A 112 -16.05 -5.62 1.06
CA GLU A 112 -15.09 -6.49 0.37
C GLU A 112 -15.59 -7.92 0.21
N LYS A 113 -16.40 -8.43 1.15
CA LYS A 113 -17.05 -9.73 0.99
C LYS A 113 -18.08 -9.70 -0.14
N ILE A 114 -18.84 -8.61 -0.23
CA ILE A 114 -19.79 -8.38 -1.33
C ILE A 114 -19.06 -8.32 -2.67
N ALA A 115 -17.89 -7.68 -2.71
CA ALA A 115 -17.02 -7.63 -3.89
C ALA A 115 -16.38 -8.99 -4.25
N GLY A 116 -16.63 -10.05 -3.49
CA GLY A 116 -16.09 -11.39 -3.74
C GLY A 116 -14.64 -11.57 -3.32
N SER A 117 -14.13 -10.75 -2.39
CA SER A 117 -12.81 -10.96 -1.83
C SER A 117 -12.73 -12.29 -1.10
N THR A 118 -11.75 -13.11 -1.50
CA THR A 118 -11.38 -14.37 -0.84
C THR A 118 -10.52 -14.15 0.40
N ASP A 119 -9.99 -12.93 0.58
CA ASP A 119 -9.12 -12.60 1.69
C ASP A 119 -9.95 -12.36 2.95
N ASP A 120 -9.77 -13.19 3.98
CA ASP A 120 -10.44 -12.99 5.27
C ASP A 120 -9.79 -11.82 6.03
N LEU A 121 -10.24 -10.60 5.76
CA LEU A 121 -9.81 -9.41 6.46
C LEU A 121 -10.23 -9.49 7.94
N PRO A 122 -9.31 -9.27 8.91
CA PRO A 122 -9.61 -9.40 10.33
C PRO A 122 -10.38 -8.17 10.86
N THR A 123 -11.21 -8.35 11.88
CA THR A 123 -11.85 -7.23 12.60
C THR A 123 -10.81 -6.54 13.50
N LEU A 124 -10.92 -5.21 13.71
CA LEU A 124 -10.00 -4.44 14.56
C LEU A 124 -10.05 -4.80 16.06
N GLY A 125 -11.08 -5.55 16.46
CA GLY A 125 -11.31 -5.99 17.83
C GLY A 125 -11.75 -4.88 18.77
N ASP A 126 -11.77 -5.21 20.06
CA ASP A 126 -12.14 -4.31 21.14
C ASP A 126 -10.92 -3.63 21.77
N THR A 127 -11.17 -2.58 22.57
CA THR A 127 -10.15 -1.83 23.30
C THR A 127 -9.45 -2.64 24.40
N THR A 128 -9.97 -3.80 24.77
CA THR A 128 -9.41 -4.71 25.79
C THR A 128 -8.27 -5.59 25.27
N TRP A 129 -8.09 -5.68 23.95
CA TRP A 129 -7.04 -6.52 23.36
C TRP A 129 -5.64 -5.93 23.58
N LEU A 130 -4.66 -6.80 23.80
CA LEU A 130 -3.25 -6.38 23.86
C LEU A 130 -2.79 -5.87 22.48
N TRP A 131 -1.87 -4.91 22.50
CA TRP A 131 -1.26 -4.39 21.27
C TRP A 131 -0.58 -5.50 20.44
N THR A 132 -0.03 -6.52 21.08
CA THR A 132 0.61 -7.66 20.41
C THR A 132 -0.37 -8.44 19.52
N TYR A 133 -1.65 -8.51 19.89
CA TYR A 133 -2.70 -9.06 19.02
C TYR A 133 -3.21 -8.05 17.99
N ALA A 134 -3.27 -6.76 18.32
CA ALA A 134 -3.74 -5.72 17.41
C ALA A 134 -2.74 -5.40 16.27
N LYS A 135 -1.44 -5.44 16.53
CA LYS A 135 -0.36 -5.17 15.56
C LYS A 135 -0.50 -5.97 14.25
N PRO A 136 -0.60 -7.32 14.26
CA PRO A 136 -0.73 -8.10 13.02
C PRO A 136 -2.04 -7.81 12.26
N ILE A 137 -3.10 -7.42 12.97
CA ILE A 137 -4.38 -7.02 12.35
C ILE A 137 -4.17 -5.76 11.51
N TYR A 138 -3.55 -4.73 12.07
CA TYR A 138 -3.20 -3.51 11.34
C TYR A 138 -2.26 -3.79 10.16
N GLN A 139 -1.22 -4.62 10.36
CA GLN A 139 -0.30 -4.99 9.27
C GLN A 139 -1.02 -5.63 8.08
N LYS A 140 -2.05 -6.46 8.34
CA LYS A 140 -2.87 -7.05 7.29
C LYS A 140 -3.71 -5.99 6.56
N TRP A 141 -4.30 -5.06 7.29
CA TRP A 141 -5.05 -3.92 6.71
C TRP A 141 -4.18 -2.91 5.95
N LEU A 142 -2.91 -2.76 6.29
CA LEU A 142 -2.01 -1.89 5.52
C LEU A 142 -1.68 -2.45 4.14
N ARG A 143 -1.82 -3.76 3.98
CA ARG A 143 -1.73 -4.46 2.70
C ARG A 143 -3.08 -4.55 1.99
N PHE A 144 -4.09 -3.83 2.48
CA PHE A 144 -5.43 -3.83 1.90
C PHE A 144 -5.39 -3.45 0.42
N SER A 145 -6.12 -4.19 -0.38
CA SER A 145 -6.44 -3.85 -1.76
C SER A 145 -7.87 -4.30 -2.02
N THR A 146 -8.70 -3.37 -2.42
CA THR A 146 -10.09 -3.64 -2.76
C THR A 146 -10.23 -4.59 -3.95
N LYS A 147 -11.28 -5.40 -3.92
CA LYS A 147 -11.76 -6.21 -5.05
C LYS A 147 -12.94 -5.59 -5.80
N LYS A 148 -13.43 -4.43 -5.33
CA LYS A 148 -14.47 -3.66 -6.01
C LYS A 148 -14.03 -3.30 -7.44
N SER A 149 -14.91 -3.47 -8.41
CA SER A 149 -14.60 -3.18 -9.82
C SER A 149 -14.56 -1.68 -10.12
N PHE A 150 -15.27 -0.85 -9.33
CA PHE A 150 -15.47 0.59 -9.56
C PHE A 150 -16.01 0.91 -10.97
N GLU A 151 -16.67 -0.03 -11.63
CA GLU A 151 -17.18 0.16 -12.99
C GLU A 151 -18.24 1.26 -13.10
N TRP A 152 -18.93 1.55 -12.00
CA TRP A 152 -19.87 2.66 -11.87
C TRP A 152 -19.19 4.03 -11.94
N GLU A 153 -17.88 4.11 -11.74
CA GLU A 153 -17.10 5.35 -11.91
C GLU A 153 -16.66 5.59 -13.37
N ALA A 154 -17.11 4.75 -14.31
CA ALA A 154 -16.89 5.00 -15.73
C ALA A 154 -17.52 6.35 -16.14
N LEU A 155 -16.83 7.12 -16.98
CA LEU A 155 -17.27 8.47 -17.38
C LEU A 155 -18.22 8.45 -18.59
N TYR A 156 -18.04 7.47 -19.48
CA TYR A 156 -18.75 7.41 -20.76
C TYR A 156 -19.39 6.05 -20.97
N ASN A 157 -20.61 6.05 -21.50
CA ASN A 157 -21.20 4.84 -22.05
C ASN A 157 -20.54 4.53 -23.41
N GLU A 158 -19.61 3.56 -23.43
CA GLU A 158 -18.86 3.21 -24.65
C GLU A 158 -19.73 2.55 -25.74
N GLU A 159 -20.90 2.02 -25.38
CA GLU A 159 -21.81 1.33 -26.29
C GLU A 159 -22.65 2.30 -27.14
N GLU A 160 -22.90 3.52 -26.64
CA GLU A 160 -23.63 4.55 -27.39
C GLU A 160 -22.80 5.19 -28.52
N GLU A 161 -21.47 5.15 -28.42
CA GLU A 161 -20.60 5.75 -29.42
C GLU A 161 -20.47 4.84 -30.65
N SER A 162 -20.74 5.40 -31.83
CA SER A 162 -20.69 4.70 -33.11
C SER A 162 -19.28 4.62 -33.69
N ASP A 163 -18.49 5.69 -33.57
CA ASP A 163 -17.15 5.76 -34.13
C ASP A 163 -16.18 4.90 -33.32
N ALA A 164 -15.52 3.96 -33.99
CA ALA A 164 -14.59 3.04 -33.35
C ALA A 164 -13.36 3.74 -32.77
N ALA A 165 -12.91 4.86 -33.35
CA ALA A 165 -11.78 5.62 -32.80
C ALA A 165 -12.16 6.33 -31.51
N THR A 166 -13.30 7.02 -31.51
CA THR A 166 -13.87 7.68 -30.33
C THR A 166 -14.19 6.66 -29.23
N ARG A 167 -14.79 5.51 -29.56
CA ARG A 167 -15.03 4.42 -28.60
C ARG A 167 -13.73 3.92 -27.94
N ARG A 168 -12.64 3.78 -28.70
CA ARG A 168 -11.33 3.40 -28.13
C ARG A 168 -10.78 4.46 -27.16
N LEU A 169 -10.98 5.74 -27.48
CA LEU A 169 -10.57 6.85 -26.61
C LEU A 169 -11.41 6.87 -25.32
N MET A 170 -12.74 6.75 -25.44
CA MET A 170 -13.67 6.68 -24.31
C MET A 170 -13.34 5.51 -23.39
N LYS A 171 -13.12 4.31 -23.94
CA LYS A 171 -12.71 3.12 -23.18
C LYS A 171 -11.41 3.35 -22.40
N ARG A 172 -10.41 3.95 -23.05
CA ARG A 172 -9.13 4.29 -22.39
C ARG A 172 -9.34 5.28 -21.26
N GLN A 173 -10.21 6.27 -21.43
CA GLN A 173 -10.49 7.27 -20.41
C GLN A 173 -11.30 6.68 -19.24
N ASN A 174 -12.29 5.83 -19.51
CA ASN A 174 -13.00 5.06 -18.49
C ASN A 174 -12.03 4.20 -17.69
N GLN A 175 -11.14 3.45 -18.34
CA GLN A 175 -10.17 2.61 -17.65
C GLN A 175 -9.25 3.44 -16.76
N ARG A 176 -8.76 4.60 -17.23
CA ARG A 176 -7.97 5.51 -16.40
C ARG A 176 -8.75 6.00 -15.18
N GLN A 177 -10.01 6.38 -15.36
CA GLN A 177 -10.86 6.84 -14.27
C GLN A 177 -11.08 5.74 -13.22
N ILE A 178 -11.45 4.55 -13.66
CA ILE A 178 -11.67 3.39 -12.78
C ILE A 178 -10.39 3.07 -11.99
N GLN A 179 -9.24 3.01 -12.66
CA GLN A 179 -7.96 2.75 -11.99
C GLN A 179 -7.58 3.86 -11.00
N TYR A 180 -7.84 5.12 -11.34
CA TYR A 180 -7.66 6.23 -10.42
C TYR A 180 -8.55 6.08 -9.17
N CYS A 181 -9.83 5.74 -9.33
CA CYS A 181 -10.74 5.53 -8.21
C CYS A 181 -10.31 4.35 -7.33
N ILE A 182 -9.91 3.22 -7.92
CA ILE A 182 -9.38 2.05 -7.19
C ILE A 182 -8.13 2.44 -6.40
N GLN A 183 -7.17 3.10 -7.05
CA GLN A 183 -5.94 3.53 -6.40
C GLN A 183 -6.24 4.48 -5.25
N ARG A 184 -7.03 5.52 -5.50
CA ARG A 184 -7.43 6.52 -4.51
C ARG A 184 -8.14 5.86 -3.32
N TYR A 185 -9.08 4.96 -3.56
CA TYR A 185 -9.78 4.24 -2.50
C TYR A 185 -8.81 3.44 -1.63
N ASN A 186 -7.92 2.67 -2.25
CA ASN A 186 -6.92 1.87 -1.53
C ASN A 186 -5.95 2.74 -0.72
N GLU A 187 -5.47 3.83 -1.28
CA GLU A 187 -4.61 4.80 -0.59
C GLU A 187 -5.32 5.37 0.64
N LEU A 188 -6.56 5.84 0.47
CA LEU A 188 -7.34 6.41 1.57
C LEU A 188 -7.67 5.40 2.67
N VAL A 189 -7.99 4.15 2.31
CA VAL A 189 -8.23 3.09 3.31
C VAL A 189 -6.94 2.79 4.07
N ARG A 190 -5.79 2.69 3.40
CA ARG A 190 -4.50 2.46 4.08
C ARG A 190 -4.11 3.63 4.98
N ASP A 191 -4.33 4.86 4.53
CA ASP A 191 -4.11 6.07 5.32
C ASP A 191 -5.02 6.11 6.55
N LEU A 192 -6.30 5.74 6.39
CA LEU A 192 -7.26 5.65 7.48
C LEU A 192 -6.81 4.63 8.53
N ILE A 193 -6.43 3.44 8.09
CA ILE A 193 -5.92 2.37 8.96
C ILE A 193 -4.62 2.81 9.64
N GLY A 194 -3.73 3.49 8.92
CA GLY A 194 -2.50 4.06 9.48
C GLY A 194 -2.78 5.06 10.60
N LYS A 195 -3.69 6.02 10.36
CA LYS A 195 -4.13 6.96 11.40
C LYS A 195 -4.86 6.27 12.56
N ALA A 196 -5.70 5.28 12.27
CA ALA A 196 -6.40 4.50 13.29
C ALA A 196 -5.42 3.78 14.21
N CYS A 197 -4.36 3.19 13.65
CA CYS A 197 -3.26 2.59 14.39
C CYS A 197 -2.54 3.65 15.26
N ASP A 198 -2.23 4.82 14.70
CA ASP A 198 -1.54 5.87 15.45
C ASP A 198 -2.36 6.42 16.63
N LEU A 199 -3.68 6.46 16.48
CA LEU A 199 -4.61 6.94 17.49
C LEU A 199 -5.03 5.88 18.50
N ASP A 200 -4.80 4.59 18.20
CA ASP A 200 -5.24 3.45 19.00
C ASP A 200 -4.80 3.56 20.48
N PRO A 201 -5.75 3.53 21.44
CA PRO A 201 -5.44 3.50 22.87
C PRO A 201 -4.48 2.37 23.26
N ARG A 202 -4.63 1.18 22.64
CA ARG A 202 -3.81 -0.01 22.90
C ARG A 202 -2.34 0.25 22.56
N ARG A 203 -2.08 1.01 21.49
CA ARG A 203 -0.72 1.42 21.09
C ARG A 203 -0.16 2.52 21.99
N LYS A 204 -0.99 3.49 22.40
CA LYS A 204 -0.57 4.59 23.28
C LYS A 204 -0.15 4.09 24.67
N ASN A 205 -0.76 3.00 25.14
CA ASN A 205 -0.45 2.38 26.43
C ASN A 205 0.82 1.52 26.41
N VAL A 206 1.33 1.13 25.24
CA VAL A 206 2.67 0.54 25.15
C VAL A 206 3.66 1.61 25.56
N VAL A 207 4.33 1.41 26.70
CA VAL A 207 5.38 2.29 27.20
C VAL A 207 6.33 2.56 26.03
N LYS A 208 6.35 3.81 25.55
CA LYS A 208 7.34 4.20 24.56
C LYS A 208 8.69 4.07 25.26
N LEU A 209 9.44 3.02 24.93
CA LEU A 209 10.87 2.94 25.25
C LEU A 209 11.48 4.32 24.99
N SER A 210 12.25 4.84 25.95
CA SER A 210 12.96 6.10 25.78
C SER A 210 13.79 6.04 24.49
N ASP A 211 13.93 7.16 23.77
CA ASP A 211 14.68 7.18 22.51
C ASP A 211 16.09 6.59 22.67
N GLY A 212 16.69 6.73 23.87
CA GLY A 212 17.96 6.09 24.23
C GLY A 212 17.89 4.56 24.35
N GLU A 213 16.83 4.01 24.95
CA GLU A 213 16.62 2.56 25.06
C GLU A 213 16.34 1.94 23.70
N ARG A 214 15.58 2.64 22.84
CA ARG A 214 15.36 2.24 21.44
C ARG A 214 16.67 2.21 20.67
N TYR A 215 17.49 3.26 20.82
CA TYR A 215 18.79 3.33 20.17
C TYR A 215 19.72 2.20 20.63
N ASN A 216 19.75 1.89 21.92
CA ASN A 216 20.54 0.80 22.49
C ASN A 216 20.06 -0.58 21.99
N SER A 217 18.74 -0.82 21.98
CA SER A 217 18.17 -2.06 21.47
C SER A 217 18.46 -2.25 19.98
N LEU A 218 18.39 -1.18 19.18
CA LEU A 218 18.77 -1.20 17.76
C LEU A 218 20.25 -1.49 17.56
N GLN A 219 21.13 -0.88 18.36
CA GLN A 219 22.57 -1.19 18.34
C GLN A 219 22.84 -2.65 18.72
N GLU A 220 22.15 -3.17 19.75
CA GLU A 220 22.30 -4.56 20.17
C GLU A 220 21.79 -5.55 19.12
N ALA A 221 20.65 -5.26 18.47
CA ALA A 221 20.11 -6.05 17.38
C ALA A 221 21.06 -6.05 16.16
N SER A 222 21.61 -4.88 15.79
CA SER A 222 22.63 -4.75 14.74
C SER A 222 23.90 -5.55 15.08
N ARG A 223 24.35 -5.50 16.33
CA ARG A 223 25.48 -6.31 16.82
C ARG A 223 25.18 -7.80 16.69
N LYS A 224 24.05 -8.28 17.20
CA LYS A 224 23.62 -9.69 17.10
C LYS A 224 23.47 -10.15 15.64
N GLN A 225 22.99 -9.28 14.74
CA GLN A 225 22.92 -9.59 13.30
C GLN A 225 24.31 -9.73 12.69
N SER A 226 25.24 -8.81 12.97
CA SER A 226 26.62 -8.90 12.49
C SER A 226 27.35 -10.15 13.00
N GLU A 227 27.04 -10.61 14.21
CA GLU A 227 27.56 -11.87 14.76
C GLU A 227 27.00 -13.10 14.03
N ARG A 228 25.69 -13.11 13.74
CA ARG A 228 25.05 -14.16 12.93
C ARG A 228 25.66 -14.23 11.53
N ASP A 229 25.85 -13.09 10.87
CA ASP A 229 26.44 -13.02 9.53
C ASP A 229 27.90 -13.49 9.52
N ARG A 230 28.71 -13.11 10.53
CA ARG A 230 30.09 -13.61 10.70
C ARG A 230 30.12 -15.11 10.93
N ARG A 231 29.19 -15.66 11.72
CA ARG A 231 29.09 -17.10 11.96
C ARG A 231 28.68 -17.86 10.70
N GLN A 232 27.65 -17.38 9.98
CA GLN A 232 27.25 -17.95 8.69
C GLN A 232 28.40 -17.90 7.68
N TYR A 233 29.15 -16.79 7.60
CA TYR A 233 30.32 -16.67 6.73
C TYR A 233 31.45 -17.63 7.13
N GLN A 234 31.70 -17.83 8.42
CA GLN A 234 32.68 -18.83 8.88
C GLN A 234 32.23 -20.27 8.56
N GLU A 235 30.94 -20.57 8.67
CA GLU A 235 30.38 -21.88 8.32
C GLU A 235 30.44 -22.14 6.82
N THR A 236 30.08 -21.17 5.98
CA THR A 236 30.24 -21.29 4.53
C THR A 236 31.71 -21.39 4.13
N PHE A 237 32.61 -20.67 4.81
CA PHE A 237 34.06 -20.78 4.60
C PHE A 237 34.61 -22.16 4.97
N LYS A 238 34.17 -22.75 6.09
CA LYS A 238 34.55 -24.13 6.48
C LYS A 238 34.02 -25.16 5.48
N ASN A 239 32.80 -24.98 4.99
CA ASN A 239 32.16 -25.87 4.02
C ASN A 239 32.72 -25.71 2.60
N GLN A 240 33.32 -24.56 2.29
CA GLN A 240 34.12 -24.36 1.07
C GLN A 240 35.46 -25.08 1.24
N SER A 241 35.41 -26.41 1.33
CA SER A 241 36.57 -27.27 1.47
C SER A 241 37.50 -27.12 0.26
N ILE A 242 38.81 -27.12 0.52
CA ILE A 242 39.86 -27.31 -0.49
C ILE A 242 39.48 -28.51 -1.36
N ALA A 243 39.39 -28.30 -2.67
CA ALA A 243 38.95 -29.36 -3.57
C ALA A 243 39.91 -30.55 -3.46
N SER A 244 39.38 -31.77 -3.38
CA SER A 244 40.17 -32.99 -3.11
C SER A 244 41.35 -33.19 -4.07
N TRP A 245 41.25 -32.70 -5.31
CA TRP A 245 42.33 -32.78 -6.32
C TRP A 245 43.54 -31.88 -6.04
N THR A 246 43.46 -30.93 -5.09
CA THR A 246 44.60 -30.08 -4.69
C THR A 246 45.44 -30.66 -3.57
N ILE A 247 45.03 -31.76 -2.95
CA ILE A 247 45.85 -32.48 -1.98
C ILE A 247 46.87 -33.29 -2.77
N ILE A 248 48.13 -32.82 -2.78
CA ILE A 248 49.27 -33.60 -3.26
C ILE A 248 49.71 -34.44 -2.07
N ASP A 249 49.65 -35.77 -2.18
CA ASP A 249 50.18 -36.69 -1.20
C ASP A 249 51.71 -36.51 -1.14
N GLN A 250 52.17 -35.56 -0.32
CA GLN A 250 53.58 -35.48 0.01
C GLN A 250 53.86 -36.56 1.04
N GLU A 251 54.47 -37.64 0.55
CA GLU A 251 55.15 -38.66 1.33
C GLU A 251 56.21 -37.96 2.20
N GLU A 252 55.84 -37.52 3.40
CA GLU A 252 56.77 -36.88 4.33
C GLU A 252 57.59 -37.95 5.04
N THR A 253 58.74 -38.23 4.42
CA THR A 253 59.92 -38.80 5.04
C THR A 253 60.33 -37.97 6.25
N SER A 254 60.14 -38.56 7.43
CA SER A 254 60.99 -38.50 8.63
C SER A 254 62.29 -37.68 8.48
N SER A 255 62.37 -36.53 9.14
CA SER A 255 63.57 -36.06 9.86
C SER A 255 63.29 -34.70 10.51
N ASP A 256 63.25 -34.71 11.83
CA ASP A 256 63.80 -33.75 12.79
C ASP A 256 64.05 -32.29 12.38
N ASP A 257 63.59 -31.42 13.29
CA ASP A 257 64.17 -30.13 13.67
C ASP A 257 63.94 -28.92 12.73
N GLU A 258 63.12 -27.96 13.18
CA GLU A 258 63.64 -26.63 13.55
C GLU A 258 62.53 -25.70 14.07
N SER A 259 62.84 -25.09 15.21
CA SER A 259 62.23 -23.88 15.73
C SER A 259 62.36 -22.71 14.74
N LEU A 260 61.24 -22.09 14.35
CA LEU A 260 61.26 -20.77 13.72
C LEU A 260 60.19 -19.84 14.32
N SER A 261 60.59 -19.11 15.36
CA SER A 261 59.99 -17.83 15.72
C SER A 261 60.26 -16.82 14.60
N LYS A 262 59.25 -16.49 13.79
CA LYS A 262 59.27 -15.33 12.91
C LYS A 262 58.31 -14.28 13.43
N GLU A 263 58.90 -13.18 13.89
CA GLU A 263 58.23 -11.91 14.12
C GLU A 263 57.39 -11.54 12.89
N ILE A 264 56.07 -11.56 13.04
CA ILE A 264 55.16 -10.97 12.07
C ILE A 264 55.04 -9.51 12.48
N VAL A 265 55.93 -8.67 11.97
CA VAL A 265 55.69 -7.22 11.97
C VAL A 265 54.46 -7.01 11.10
N ASN A 266 53.36 -6.60 11.72
CA ASN A 266 52.10 -6.22 11.10
C ASN A 266 52.29 -5.03 10.13
N SER A 267 52.91 -5.25 8.98
CA SER A 267 52.83 -4.31 7.86
C SER A 267 51.47 -4.52 7.21
N ASN A 268 50.49 -3.66 7.54
CA ASN A 268 49.20 -3.64 6.84
C ASN A 268 49.47 -3.54 5.33
N PRO A 269 49.07 -4.54 4.53
CA PRO A 269 49.38 -4.56 3.11
C PRO A 269 48.64 -3.44 2.39
N ILE A 270 49.39 -2.50 1.82
CA ILE A 270 48.85 -1.33 1.11
C ILE A 270 48.30 -1.81 -0.23
N MET A 271 47.02 -1.57 -0.51
CA MET A 271 46.35 -2.07 -1.72
C MET A 271 46.17 -0.97 -2.78
N CYS A 272 46.36 -1.34 -4.04
CA CYS A 272 45.97 -0.50 -5.17
C CYS A 272 44.50 -0.75 -5.52
N MET A 273 43.61 0.21 -5.25
CA MET A 273 42.17 0.11 -5.54
C MET A 273 41.82 -0.05 -7.03
N VAL A 274 42.75 0.31 -7.92
CA VAL A 274 42.55 0.22 -9.38
C VAL A 274 42.85 -1.19 -9.90
N CYS A 275 43.83 -1.86 -9.29
CA CYS A 275 44.34 -3.15 -9.77
C CYS A 275 44.08 -4.30 -8.78
N ASN A 276 43.53 -4.01 -7.60
CA ASN A 276 43.35 -4.91 -6.47
C ASN A 276 44.59 -5.75 -6.18
N LYS A 277 45.75 -5.08 -6.12
CA LYS A 277 47.04 -5.69 -5.76
C LYS A 277 47.52 -5.15 -4.44
N ASN A 278 47.95 -6.04 -3.56
CA ASN A 278 48.54 -5.71 -2.27
C ASN A 278 50.06 -5.60 -2.39
N PHE A 279 50.61 -4.58 -1.75
CA PHE A 279 52.03 -4.25 -1.72
C PHE A 279 52.52 -4.19 -0.27
N ARG A 280 53.78 -4.56 -0.06
CA ARG A 280 54.39 -4.61 1.28
C ARG A 280 54.91 -3.26 1.75
N SER A 281 55.03 -2.30 0.83
CA SER A 281 55.59 -0.96 1.08
C SER A 281 55.00 0.06 0.12
N GLN A 282 54.91 1.31 0.57
CA GLN A 282 54.43 2.45 -0.22
C GLN A 282 55.21 2.63 -1.53
N ASN A 283 56.55 2.47 -1.50
CA ASN A 283 57.38 2.60 -2.70
C ASN A 283 57.04 1.56 -3.78
N GLN A 284 56.56 0.37 -3.39
CA GLN A 284 56.14 -0.65 -4.36
C GLN A 284 54.81 -0.29 -5.02
N LEU A 285 53.89 0.35 -4.28
CA LEU A 285 52.65 0.89 -4.81
C LEU A 285 52.94 2.01 -5.81
N GLU A 286 53.79 2.98 -5.47
CA GLU A 286 54.13 4.11 -6.36
C GLU A 286 54.77 3.63 -7.68
N ASN A 287 55.65 2.62 -7.61
CA ASN A 287 56.20 1.97 -8.80
C ASN A 287 55.12 1.25 -9.62
N HIS A 288 54.14 0.63 -8.95
CA HIS A 288 53.00 -0.01 -9.61
C HIS A 288 52.07 1.02 -10.27
N GLU A 289 51.78 2.15 -9.63
CA GLU A 289 50.96 3.23 -10.17
C GLU A 289 51.58 3.84 -11.44
N ASN A 290 52.91 3.86 -11.52
CA ASN A 290 53.63 4.28 -12.71
C ASN A 290 53.66 3.23 -13.84
N SER A 291 53.28 1.98 -13.58
CA SER A 291 53.26 0.89 -14.57
C SER A 291 52.24 1.13 -15.69
N LYS A 292 52.60 0.75 -16.92
CA LYS A 292 51.73 0.82 -18.10
C LYS A 292 50.39 0.09 -17.89
N LYS A 293 50.40 -1.03 -17.14
CA LYS A 293 49.18 -1.82 -16.87
C LYS A 293 48.23 -1.08 -15.93
N HIS A 294 48.75 -0.44 -14.88
CA HIS A 294 47.96 0.37 -13.95
C HIS A 294 47.34 1.57 -14.66
N LYS A 295 48.14 2.33 -15.42
CA LYS A 295 47.66 3.48 -16.22
C LYS A 295 46.57 3.09 -17.23
N LYS A 296 46.65 1.88 -17.81
CA LYS A 296 45.60 1.34 -18.70
C LYS A 296 44.30 1.03 -17.94
N ASN A 297 44.38 0.44 -16.75
CA ASN A 297 43.22 0.14 -15.91
C ASN A 297 42.56 1.42 -15.38
N LEU A 298 43.34 2.41 -14.96
CA LEU A 298 42.84 3.73 -14.57
C LEU A 298 42.02 4.40 -15.67
N ARG A 299 42.51 4.33 -16.92
CA ARG A 299 41.77 4.88 -18.08
C ARG A 299 40.42 4.20 -18.28
N LYS A 300 40.34 2.88 -18.11
CA LYS A 300 39.07 2.13 -18.22
C LYS A 300 38.09 2.53 -17.13
N MET A 301 38.53 2.54 -15.87
CA MET A 301 37.67 2.92 -14.74
C MET A 301 37.14 4.37 -14.87
N ASN A 302 37.99 5.32 -15.27
CA ASN A 302 37.56 6.70 -15.49
C ASN A 302 36.56 6.85 -16.66
N GLN A 303 36.63 5.98 -17.67
CA GLN A 303 35.65 5.96 -18.76
C GLN A 303 34.29 5.44 -18.27
N GLU A 304 34.28 4.42 -17.41
CA GLU A 304 33.06 3.88 -16.80
C GLU A 304 32.38 4.92 -15.91
N ILE A 305 33.14 5.59 -15.02
CA ILE A 305 32.61 6.67 -14.18
C ILE A 305 31.98 7.78 -15.04
N LYS A 306 32.65 8.19 -16.12
CA LYS A 306 32.13 9.21 -17.05
C LYS A 306 30.86 8.75 -17.77
N LYS A 307 30.73 7.45 -18.06
CA LYS A 307 29.53 6.87 -18.68
C LYS A 307 28.35 6.90 -17.71
N HIS A 308 28.56 6.47 -16.45
CA HIS A 308 27.54 6.52 -15.40
C HIS A 308 27.06 7.95 -15.13
N ALA A 309 27.97 8.94 -15.12
CA ALA A 309 27.59 10.34 -14.96
C ALA A 309 26.69 10.85 -16.12
N LYS A 310 26.97 10.44 -17.36
CA LYS A 310 26.13 10.79 -18.53
C LYS A 310 24.77 10.09 -18.50
N GLU A 311 24.72 8.84 -18.05
CA GLU A 311 23.46 8.10 -17.90
C GLU A 311 22.59 8.73 -16.79
N ALA A 312 23.20 9.16 -15.69
CA ALA A 312 22.50 9.90 -14.64
C ALA A 312 21.94 11.25 -15.14
N GLN A 313 22.70 11.99 -15.97
CA GLN A 313 22.20 13.22 -16.60
C GLN A 313 21.05 12.96 -17.57
N LYS A 314 21.17 11.93 -18.44
CA LYS A 314 20.09 11.55 -19.35
C LYS A 314 18.81 11.13 -18.62
N ASN A 315 18.92 10.41 -17.51
CA ASN A 315 17.76 10.02 -16.70
C ASN A 315 17.09 11.24 -16.04
N ALA A 316 17.87 12.26 -15.67
CA ALA A 316 17.34 13.53 -15.17
C ALA A 316 16.65 14.35 -16.28
N GLU A 317 17.13 14.27 -17.52
CA GLU A 317 16.59 14.98 -18.70
C GLU A 317 15.35 14.28 -19.29
N SER A 318 15.28 12.94 -19.27
CA SER A 318 14.10 12.18 -19.72
C SER A 318 12.89 12.35 -18.80
N ASN A 319 13.08 12.90 -17.60
CA ASN A 319 11.99 13.24 -16.69
C ASN A 319 11.36 14.62 -16.98
N LYS A 320 11.55 15.15 -18.19
CA LYS A 320 10.82 16.30 -18.74
C LYS A 320 10.25 15.94 -20.12
N GLN A 321 8.97 15.59 -20.17
CA GLN A 321 8.18 15.46 -21.41
C GLN A 321 6.75 15.99 -21.20
N PRO A 322 6.07 16.44 -22.26
CA PRO A 322 5.60 17.82 -22.34
C PRO A 322 4.10 18.03 -22.17
N GLU A 323 3.79 19.26 -21.80
CA GLU A 323 2.48 19.88 -21.61
C GLU A 323 1.83 20.13 -22.98
N ASP A 324 0.70 19.46 -23.27
CA ASP A 324 -0.41 19.92 -24.13
C ASP A 324 -1.36 18.75 -24.53
N ALA A 325 -2.45 18.57 -23.78
CA ALA A 325 -3.76 18.10 -24.27
C ALA A 325 -4.82 18.17 -23.12
N PRO A 326 -5.98 18.82 -23.31
CA PRO A 326 -6.94 19.07 -22.23
C PRO A 326 -8.02 17.98 -22.11
N SER A 327 -8.22 17.46 -20.90
CA SER A 327 -9.54 17.30 -20.25
C SER A 327 -9.34 16.68 -18.86
N GLU A 328 -9.42 17.52 -17.83
CA GLU A 328 -9.42 17.11 -16.42
C GLU A 328 -10.62 16.20 -16.14
N SER A 329 -10.41 15.10 -15.43
CA SER A 329 -11.51 14.31 -14.87
C SER A 329 -12.28 15.16 -13.85
N PRO A 330 -13.63 15.10 -13.79
CA PRO A 330 -14.42 15.82 -12.78
C PRO A 330 -14.05 15.49 -11.33
N TYR A 331 -13.36 14.37 -11.10
CA TYR A 331 -12.85 13.98 -9.78
C TYR A 331 -11.42 14.49 -9.49
N SER A 332 -10.86 15.33 -10.36
CA SER A 332 -9.77 16.23 -9.99
C SER A 332 -10.34 17.42 -9.21
N ASN A 333 -11.08 17.14 -8.13
CA ASN A 333 -11.35 18.15 -7.14
C ASN A 333 -9.98 18.59 -6.61
N LYS A 334 -9.67 19.87 -6.84
CA LYS A 334 -8.50 20.60 -6.32
C LYS A 334 -8.60 20.69 -4.80
N VAL A 335 -8.57 19.55 -4.12
CA VAL A 335 -8.00 19.47 -2.79
C VAL A 335 -6.50 19.54 -3.05
N SER A 336 -5.89 20.65 -2.62
CA SER A 336 -4.46 20.92 -2.78
C SER A 336 -3.64 19.63 -2.65
N SER A 337 -2.90 19.25 -3.70
CA SER A 337 -1.93 18.13 -3.65
C SER A 337 -0.89 18.27 -2.53
N SER A 338 -0.88 19.41 -1.83
CA SER A 338 -0.01 19.70 -0.69
C SER A 338 -0.44 19.07 0.64
N ASP A 339 -1.74 18.78 0.86
CA ASP A 339 -2.24 18.58 2.24
C ASP A 339 -2.38 17.11 2.68
N PHE A 340 -2.28 16.14 1.76
CA PHE A 340 -2.17 14.73 2.10
C PHE A 340 -0.93 14.15 1.43
N TYR A 341 0.22 14.22 2.09
CA TYR A 341 1.32 13.30 1.81
C TYR A 341 0.79 11.88 2.10
N THR A 342 0.41 11.16 1.04
CA THR A 342 0.08 9.74 1.13
C THR A 342 1.38 9.01 1.46
N ARG A 343 1.48 8.43 2.66
CA ARG A 343 2.66 7.67 3.07
C ARG A 343 2.65 6.35 2.31
N SER A 344 3.79 5.95 1.77
CA SER A 344 3.90 4.62 1.16
C SER A 344 3.59 3.53 2.19
N PHE A 345 3.10 2.38 1.73
CA PHE A 345 2.87 1.21 2.60
C PHE A 345 4.13 0.91 3.43
N GLU A 346 5.31 0.97 2.82
CA GLU A 346 6.60 0.74 3.48
C GLU A 346 6.92 1.81 4.54
N GLU A 347 6.53 3.07 4.33
CA GLU A 347 6.67 4.12 5.34
C GLU A 347 5.75 3.88 6.52
N ILE A 348 4.51 3.48 6.27
CA ILE A 348 3.55 3.18 7.34
C ILE A 348 4.02 1.94 8.10
N GLU A 349 4.41 0.85 7.42
CA GLU A 349 4.92 -0.39 8.05
C GLU A 349 6.20 -0.15 8.87
N LYS A 350 7.09 0.75 8.45
CA LYS A 350 8.25 1.16 9.26
C LYS A 350 7.83 1.76 10.61
N THR A 351 6.69 2.45 10.69
CA THR A 351 6.17 2.96 11.98
C THR A 351 5.72 1.86 12.95
N PHE A 352 5.58 0.61 12.48
CA PHE A 352 5.23 -0.57 13.30
C PHE A 352 6.46 -1.28 13.88
N THR A 353 7.68 -0.94 13.43
CA THR A 353 8.92 -1.52 13.96
C THR A 353 9.25 -0.95 15.33
N PHE A 354 8.41 -1.24 16.32
CA PHE A 354 8.81 -1.17 17.71
C PHE A 354 9.61 -2.43 18.05
N VAL A 355 10.62 -2.26 18.91
CA VAL A 355 11.25 -3.39 19.61
C VAL A 355 10.12 -4.17 20.27
N GLU A 356 9.96 -5.43 19.86
CA GLU A 356 9.05 -6.35 20.53
C GLU A 356 9.64 -6.60 21.92
N ILE A 357 9.14 -5.86 22.92
CA ILE A 357 9.31 -6.28 24.30
C ILE A 357 8.54 -7.59 24.39
N SER A 358 9.24 -8.71 24.63
CA SER A 358 8.59 -10.01 24.77
C SER A 358 7.53 -9.93 25.86
N ASP A 359 6.44 -10.68 25.71
CA ASP A 359 5.25 -10.67 26.59
C ASP A 359 5.53 -10.84 28.10
N ASN A 360 6.76 -11.17 28.50
CA ASN A 360 7.15 -11.37 29.90
C ASN A 360 7.42 -10.09 30.71
N GLU A 361 7.43 -8.88 30.13
CA GLU A 361 7.65 -7.64 30.92
C GLU A 361 6.37 -6.84 31.20
N PHE A 362 5.19 -7.36 30.84
CA PHE A 362 3.93 -6.66 31.11
C PHE A 362 3.36 -7.04 32.49
N TYR A 363 3.93 -6.48 33.56
CA TYR A 363 3.18 -6.34 34.80
C TYR A 363 2.15 -5.23 34.60
N THR A 364 0.88 -5.62 34.42
CA THR A 364 -0.23 -4.71 34.72
C THR A 364 -0.03 -4.25 36.15
N ALA A 365 0.14 -2.95 36.38
CA ALA A 365 0.24 -2.39 37.71
C ALA A 365 -0.98 -2.86 38.52
N SER A 366 -0.78 -3.84 39.40
CA SER A 366 -1.75 -4.14 40.44
C SER A 366 -1.75 -2.94 41.38
N GLU A 367 -2.93 -2.37 41.61
CA GLU A 367 -3.19 -1.15 42.38
C GLU A 367 -2.85 -1.25 43.89
N ASP A 368 -2.02 -2.21 44.31
CA ASP A 368 -1.67 -2.36 45.71
C ASP A 368 -0.34 -1.68 46.01
N GLY A 369 -0.45 -0.43 46.45
CA GLY A 369 0.62 0.27 47.12
C GLY A 369 1.06 -0.48 48.37
N PHE A 370 2.30 -0.96 48.38
CA PHE A 370 3.06 -1.14 49.60
C PHE A 370 4.40 -0.44 49.45
N LEU A 371 4.52 0.65 50.19
CA LEU A 371 5.76 1.31 50.55
C LEU A 371 6.65 0.26 51.23
N ASN A 372 7.75 -0.14 50.59
CA ASN A 372 8.86 -0.77 51.31
C ASN A 372 9.80 0.37 51.75
N GLU A 373 9.56 0.82 52.98
CA GLU A 373 10.51 1.58 53.80
C GLU A 373 11.71 0.68 54.11
N ASP A 374 12.73 0.63 53.26
CA ASP A 374 14.00 -0.04 53.61
C ASP A 374 15.27 0.67 53.07
N ASP A 375 15.17 1.92 52.63
CA ASP A 375 16.34 2.75 52.28
C ASP A 375 16.62 3.80 53.38
N LYS A 376 16.79 3.33 54.62
CA LYS A 376 17.46 4.08 55.69
C LYS A 376 18.07 3.11 56.70
N LEU A 377 19.30 2.66 56.47
CA LEU A 377 20.26 2.28 57.50
C LEU A 377 21.59 2.01 56.79
N ASP A 378 22.57 2.88 57.06
CA ASP A 378 24.04 2.67 57.02
C ASP A 378 24.75 4.00 56.72
N GLN A 379 24.64 4.93 57.65
CA GLN A 379 25.62 5.99 57.87
C GLN A 379 25.79 6.16 59.38
N ASP A 380 26.64 5.31 59.97
CA ASP A 380 27.33 5.60 61.23
C ASP A 380 28.84 5.70 60.95
#